data_AF-A0A090WQH2-F1
#
_entry.id   AF-A0A090WQH2-F1
#
_cell.length_a   1.000
_cell.length_b   1.000
_cell.length_c   1.000
_cell.angle_alpha   90.00
_cell.angle_beta   90.00
_cell.angle_gamma   90.00
#
_symmetry.space_group_name_H-M   'P 1'
#
loop_
_entity.id
_entity.type
_entity.pdbx_description
1 polymer ?
#
loop_
_entity_poly.entity_id
_entity_poly.type
_entity_poly.pdbx_seq_one_letter_code
_entity_poly.pdbx_strand_id
1 'polypeptide(L)'
;MILERNNVGYPKIFNIAEKAKDTFDIARSLQVGKPYTLLCAKDSLETAKCFIYQPNLEDYVVINFQDSIQAYRSTKPIKYVEKEATGIIEDNISLTLEEQGLSPRLAYKMADEIFAWTIDFRRLQKGDRFKVIYTDKYIDDTIYTGVHNVKAAYFEHNNEPFLCF
;
A
#
# COMPACT_ATOMS: atom_id res chain seq x y z
N MET A 1 -14.67 25.66 6.78
CA MET A 1 -13.64 24.76 6.20
C MET A 1 -12.72 24.20 7.30
N ILE A 2 -11.92 23.14 7.06
CA ILE A 2 -11.10 22.46 8.10
C ILE A 2 -10.18 23.45 8.85
N LEU A 3 -9.33 24.19 8.11
CA LEU A 3 -8.37 25.11 8.71
C LEU A 3 -9.01 26.34 9.38
N GLU A 4 -10.14 26.80 8.85
CA GLU A 4 -10.92 27.91 9.41
C GLU A 4 -11.46 27.57 10.81
N ARG A 5 -11.92 26.33 11.01
CA ARG A 5 -12.32 25.82 12.33
C ARG A 5 -11.16 25.67 13.31
N ASN A 6 -9.92 25.76 12.83
CA ASN A 6 -8.68 25.62 13.61
C ASN A 6 -7.87 26.93 13.60
N ASN A 7 -8.58 28.06 13.64
CA ASN A 7 -8.06 29.41 13.83
C ASN A 7 -7.10 29.91 12.72
N VAL A 8 -7.25 29.40 11.50
CA VAL A 8 -6.55 29.91 10.32
C VAL A 8 -7.49 30.78 9.49
N GLY A 9 -7.19 32.08 9.38
CA GLY A 9 -8.02 33.00 8.61
C GLY A 9 -7.99 32.76 7.10
N TYR A 10 -9.08 33.12 6.41
CA TYR A 10 -9.26 32.89 4.97
C TYR A 10 -8.10 33.38 4.07
N PRO A 11 -7.52 34.58 4.25
CA PRO A 11 -6.38 35.02 3.44
C PRO A 11 -5.16 34.10 3.57
N LYS A 12 -4.93 33.55 4.77
CA LYS A 12 -3.86 32.60 5.02
C LYS A 12 -4.18 31.23 4.40
N ILE A 13 -5.42 30.76 4.48
CA ILE A 13 -5.86 29.52 3.80
C ILE A 13 -5.64 29.62 2.30
N PHE A 14 -6.04 30.72 1.67
CA PHE A 14 -5.84 30.93 0.23
C PHE A 14 -4.36 30.91 -0.14
N ASN A 15 -3.51 31.62 0.60
CA ASN A 15 -2.07 31.62 0.39
C ASN A 15 -1.44 30.22 0.57
N ILE A 16 -1.90 29.45 1.57
CA ILE A 16 -1.48 28.05 1.77
C ILE A 16 -1.83 27.21 0.55
N ALA A 17 -3.07 27.30 0.06
CA ALA A 17 -3.51 26.53 -1.10
C ALA A 17 -2.72 26.84 -2.36
N GLU A 18 -2.47 28.13 -2.64
CA GLU A 18 -1.68 28.54 -3.81
C GLU A 18 -0.22 28.09 -3.72
N LYS A 19 0.41 28.21 -2.55
CA LYS A 19 1.81 27.78 -2.35
C LYS A 19 1.98 26.26 -2.34
N ALA A 20 0.98 25.51 -1.89
CA ALA A 20 1.04 24.06 -1.85
C ALA A 20 0.65 23.42 -3.19
N LYS A 21 0.03 24.16 -4.11
CA LYS A 21 -0.63 23.64 -5.32
C LYS A 21 0.21 22.69 -6.17
N ASP A 22 1.47 23.05 -6.43
CA ASP A 22 2.39 22.24 -7.25
C ASP A 22 2.75 20.92 -6.57
N THR A 23 2.75 20.89 -5.24
CA THR A 23 2.97 19.66 -4.46
C THR A 23 1.67 18.90 -4.26
N PHE A 24 0.60 19.57 -3.86
CA PHE A 24 -0.69 18.98 -3.53
C PHE A 24 -1.80 20.02 -3.73
N ASP A 25 -2.59 19.82 -4.79
CA ASP A 25 -3.77 20.63 -5.05
C ASP A 25 -4.87 20.28 -4.03
N ILE A 26 -4.94 21.05 -2.95
CA ILE A 26 -5.86 20.86 -1.83
C ILE A 26 -7.32 20.82 -2.30
N ALA A 27 -7.69 21.64 -3.28
CA ALA A 27 -9.07 21.78 -3.75
C ALA A 27 -9.53 20.56 -4.54
N ARG A 28 -8.60 19.85 -5.21
CA ARG A 28 -8.91 18.67 -6.03
C ARG A 28 -8.58 17.34 -5.37
N SER A 29 -7.62 17.33 -4.44
CA SER A 29 -7.00 16.10 -3.95
C SER A 29 -7.48 15.67 -2.56
N LEU A 30 -8.13 16.58 -1.81
CA LEU A 30 -8.78 16.20 -0.55
C LEU A 30 -10.03 15.37 -0.82
N GLN A 31 -10.08 14.19 -0.20
CA GLN A 31 -11.19 13.25 -0.33
C GLN A 31 -11.90 13.07 1.01
N VAL A 32 -13.22 12.91 0.95
CA VAL A 32 -14.04 12.62 2.14
C VAL A 32 -13.64 11.27 2.72
N GLY A 33 -13.51 11.21 4.05
CA GLY A 33 -13.18 9.98 4.78
C GLY A 33 -11.68 9.67 4.87
N LYS A 34 -10.81 10.43 4.21
CA LYS A 34 -9.36 10.26 4.34
C LYS A 34 -8.83 10.94 5.60
N PRO A 35 -7.96 10.27 6.38
CA PRO A 35 -7.47 10.83 7.62
C PRO A 35 -6.53 12.01 7.38
N TYR A 36 -6.55 12.94 8.32
CA TYR A 36 -5.62 14.05 8.38
C TYR A 36 -5.25 14.32 9.84
N THR A 37 -4.12 15.00 10.04
CA THR A 37 -3.64 15.45 11.34
C THR A 37 -3.30 16.93 11.25
N LEU A 38 -3.72 17.68 12.26
CA LEU A 38 -3.31 19.06 12.45
C LEU A 38 -2.31 19.11 13.60
N LEU A 39 -1.16 19.76 13.36
CA LEU A 39 -0.26 20.13 14.44
C LEU A 39 -0.56 21.58 14.79
N CYS A 40 -1.00 21.79 16.02
CA CYS A 40 -1.43 23.09 16.54
C CYS A 40 -0.37 23.69 17.46
N ALA A 41 -0.39 25.02 17.57
CA ALA A 41 0.42 25.72 18.56
C ALA A 41 0.02 25.29 19.97
N LYS A 42 1.00 25.22 20.88
CA LYS A 42 0.78 24.95 22.30
C LYS A 42 0.40 26.23 23.04
N ASP A 43 -0.62 26.93 22.54
CA ASP A 43 -1.17 28.16 23.09
C ASP A 43 -2.69 28.03 23.30
N SER A 44 -3.31 29.03 23.93
CA SER A 44 -4.75 28.98 24.24
C SER A 44 -5.66 28.99 23.00
N LEU A 45 -5.13 29.37 21.84
CA LEU A 45 -5.88 29.41 20.59
C LEU A 45 -5.70 28.12 19.79
N GLU A 46 -4.74 27.27 20.15
CA GLU A 46 -4.40 26.03 19.44
C GLU A 46 -4.38 26.21 17.92
N THR A 47 -3.79 27.32 17.47
CA THR A 47 -3.86 27.68 16.05
C THR A 47 -3.11 26.65 15.24
N ALA A 48 -3.74 26.10 14.19
CA ALA A 48 -3.07 25.14 13.32
C ALA A 48 -1.80 25.76 12.70
N LYS A 49 -0.73 24.97 12.66
CA LYS A 49 0.57 25.35 12.07
C LYS A 49 1.01 24.38 10.98
N CYS A 50 0.53 23.15 11.01
CA CYS A 50 0.80 22.15 9.99
C CYS A 50 -0.43 21.29 9.72
N PHE A 51 -0.62 20.92 8.47
CA PHE A 51 -1.65 19.99 8.00
C PHE A 51 -0.96 18.80 7.35
N ILE A 52 -1.23 17.61 7.88
CA ILE A 52 -0.72 16.35 7.36
C ILE A 52 -1.90 15.56 6.83
N TYR A 53 -1.87 15.20 5.55
CA TYR A 53 -2.95 14.45 4.89
C TYR A 53 -2.46 13.12 4.36
N GLN A 54 -3.25 12.07 4.54
CA GLN A 54 -2.91 10.71 4.13
C GLN A 54 -3.88 10.25 3.03
N PRO A 55 -3.52 10.41 1.73
CA PRO A 55 -4.36 9.97 0.62
C PRO A 55 -4.53 8.45 0.58
N ASN A 56 -3.51 7.70 1.01
CA ASN A 56 -3.52 6.25 1.10
C ASN A 56 -2.71 5.80 2.35
N LEU A 57 -2.53 4.50 2.53
CA LEU A 57 -1.86 3.96 3.73
C LEU A 57 -0.36 4.25 3.77
N GLU A 58 0.26 4.49 2.62
CA GLU A 58 1.71 4.60 2.44
C GLU A 58 2.14 6.06 2.40
N ASP A 59 1.45 6.86 1.60
CA ASP A 59 1.81 8.22 1.29
C ASP A 59 1.18 9.22 2.24
N TYR A 60 1.91 10.29 2.50
CA TYR A 60 1.39 11.45 3.21
C TYR A 60 1.92 12.74 2.59
N VAL A 61 1.13 13.79 2.78
CA VAL A 61 1.42 15.15 2.37
C VAL A 61 1.57 15.98 3.62
N VAL A 62 2.65 16.73 3.73
CA VAL A 62 2.86 17.68 4.83
C VAL A 62 2.81 19.08 4.27
N ILE A 63 1.95 19.91 4.85
CA ILE A 63 1.86 21.34 4.55
C ILE A 63 2.16 22.08 5.86
N ASN A 64 3.39 22.57 6.00
CA ASN A 64 3.80 23.39 7.13
C ASN A 64 3.59 24.87 6.78
N PHE A 65 2.99 25.63 7.68
CA PHE A 65 2.68 27.06 7.51
C PHE A 65 2.89 27.85 8.81
N GLN A 66 3.89 27.44 9.60
CA GLN A 66 4.31 28.15 10.81
C GLN A 66 5.02 29.47 10.48
N ASP A 67 6.19 29.41 9.84
CA ASP A 67 7.00 30.59 9.47
C ASP A 67 6.90 30.86 7.97
N SER A 68 7.27 29.86 7.16
CA SER A 68 7.08 29.84 5.71
C SER A 68 6.16 28.69 5.32
N ILE A 69 5.45 28.86 4.19
CA ILE A 69 4.61 27.79 3.66
C ILE A 69 5.51 26.83 2.88
N GLN A 70 5.59 25.59 3.36
CA GLN A 70 6.32 24.51 2.72
C GLN A 70 5.39 23.31 2.57
N ALA A 71 5.36 22.73 1.38
CA ALA A 71 4.62 21.52 1.10
C ALA A 71 5.57 20.46 0.56
N TYR A 72 5.44 19.23 1.03
CA TYR A 72 6.13 18.09 0.43
C TYR A 72 5.28 16.82 0.55
N ARG A 73 5.61 15.85 -0.30
CA ARG A 73 5.09 14.48 -0.22
C ARG A 73 6.18 13.58 0.30
N SER A 74 5.79 12.58 1.06
CA SER A 74 6.68 11.50 1.45
C SER A 74 5.88 10.23 1.67
N THR A 75 6.59 9.12 1.81
CA THR A 75 6.01 7.80 1.99
C THR A 75 6.55 7.26 3.30
N LYS A 76 5.67 6.65 4.09
CA LYS A 76 6.05 5.98 5.33
C LYS A 76 7.11 4.92 5.06
N PRO A 77 7.95 4.58 6.05
CA PRO A 77 8.93 3.49 5.92
C PRO A 77 8.25 2.20 5.44
N ILE A 78 8.73 1.68 4.32
CA ILE A 78 8.28 0.42 3.75
C ILE A 78 9.34 -0.65 3.96
N LYS A 79 8.91 -1.82 4.43
CA LYS A 79 9.73 -3.01 4.56
C LYS A 79 9.19 -4.12 3.67
N TYR A 80 10.10 -4.72 2.90
CA TYR A 80 9.80 -5.93 2.13
C TYR A 80 10.40 -7.13 2.83
N VAL A 81 9.57 -8.13 3.12
CA VAL A 81 10.00 -9.37 3.78
C VAL A 81 9.87 -10.50 2.78
N GLU A 82 11.00 -11.10 2.43
CA GLU A 82 11.01 -12.31 1.60
C GLU A 82 10.47 -13.50 2.38
N LYS A 83 9.63 -14.28 1.71
CA LYS A 83 9.02 -15.48 2.23
C LYS A 83 9.09 -16.58 1.17
N GLU A 84 9.05 -17.81 1.66
CA GLU A 84 8.93 -19.01 0.85
C GLU A 84 7.63 -19.72 1.22
N ALA A 85 6.88 -20.15 0.21
CA ALA A 85 5.73 -21.01 0.38
C ALA A 85 5.87 -22.24 -0.52
N THR A 86 5.52 -23.41 0.01
CA THR A 86 5.56 -24.67 -0.71
C THR A 86 4.29 -25.45 -0.41
N GLY A 87 3.77 -26.19 -1.36
CA GLY A 87 2.57 -26.99 -1.12
C GLY A 87 2.30 -28.03 -2.19
N ILE A 88 1.36 -28.90 -1.85
CA ILE A 88 0.73 -29.85 -2.75
C ILE A 88 -0.73 -29.43 -2.85
N ILE A 89 -1.24 -29.32 -4.07
CA ILE A 89 -2.63 -28.94 -4.32
C ILE A 89 -3.52 -30.11 -3.95
N GLU A 90 -4.49 -29.87 -3.07
CA GLU A 90 -5.52 -30.87 -2.72
C GLU A 90 -6.85 -30.60 -3.45
N ASP A 91 -7.23 -29.31 -3.56
CA ASP A 91 -8.44 -28.87 -4.27
C ASP A 91 -8.11 -27.71 -5.22
N ASN A 92 -7.72 -26.57 -4.66
CA ASN A 92 -7.23 -25.44 -5.44
C ASN A 92 -6.11 -24.72 -4.69
N ILE A 93 -5.29 -23.98 -5.42
CA ILE A 93 -4.10 -23.34 -4.84
C ILE A 93 -4.45 -22.23 -3.84
N SER A 94 -5.52 -21.47 -4.07
CA SER A 94 -5.93 -20.40 -3.15
C SER A 94 -6.29 -20.97 -1.78
N LEU A 95 -7.05 -22.08 -1.75
CA LEU A 95 -7.37 -22.80 -0.51
C LEU A 95 -6.11 -23.37 0.15
N THR A 96 -5.22 -23.99 -0.64
CA THR A 96 -3.97 -24.56 -0.13
C THR A 96 -3.11 -23.49 0.56
N LEU A 97 -3.05 -22.28 -0.02
CA LEU A 97 -2.34 -21.15 0.58
C LEU A 97 -3.07 -20.60 1.82
N GLU A 98 -4.40 -20.51 1.78
CA GLU A 98 -5.20 -20.04 2.92
C GLU A 98 -5.06 -20.97 4.14
N GLU A 99 -5.06 -22.28 3.93
CA GLU A 99 -4.81 -23.29 4.97
C GLU A 99 -3.40 -23.17 5.59
N GLN A 100 -2.43 -22.63 4.85
CA GLN A 100 -1.10 -22.29 5.33
C GLN A 100 -1.03 -20.90 6.00
N GLY A 101 -2.16 -20.19 6.13
CA GLY A 101 -2.22 -18.84 6.66
C GLY A 101 -1.66 -17.77 5.72
N LEU A 102 -1.54 -18.08 4.44
CA LEU A 102 -1.00 -17.19 3.42
C LEU A 102 -2.12 -16.47 2.66
N SER A 103 -1.78 -15.33 2.05
CA SER A 103 -2.76 -14.57 1.29
C SER A 103 -3.13 -15.28 -0.01
N PRO A 104 -4.43 -15.49 -0.29
CA PRO A 104 -4.90 -16.00 -1.60
C PRO A 104 -4.48 -15.11 -2.77
N ARG A 105 -4.12 -13.85 -2.52
CA ARG A 105 -3.57 -12.94 -3.54
C ARG A 105 -2.27 -13.44 -4.16
N LEU A 106 -1.50 -14.26 -3.46
CA LEU A 106 -0.32 -14.90 -4.02
C LEU A 106 -0.69 -15.86 -5.17
N ALA A 107 -1.77 -16.63 -5.02
CA ALA A 107 -2.28 -17.48 -6.10
C ALA A 107 -2.69 -16.66 -7.32
N TYR A 108 -3.43 -15.55 -7.13
CA TYR A 108 -3.81 -14.68 -8.25
C TYR A 108 -2.60 -14.09 -8.96
N LYS A 109 -1.58 -13.63 -8.22
CA LYS A 109 -0.34 -13.14 -8.84
C LYS A 109 0.35 -14.22 -9.66
N MET A 110 0.45 -15.44 -9.13
CA MET A 110 1.05 -16.53 -9.90
C MET A 110 0.24 -16.90 -11.14
N ALA A 111 -1.09 -16.95 -11.03
CA ALA A 111 -1.98 -17.27 -12.14
C ALA A 111 -1.95 -16.19 -13.24
N ASP A 112 -2.12 -14.92 -12.86
CA ASP A 112 -2.39 -13.83 -13.80
C ASP A 112 -1.13 -13.10 -14.26
N GLU A 113 -0.06 -13.09 -13.47
CA GLU A 113 1.16 -12.33 -13.77
C GLU A 113 2.34 -13.23 -14.15
N ILE A 114 2.45 -14.44 -13.57
CA ILE A 114 3.62 -15.30 -13.75
C ILE A 114 3.38 -16.42 -14.76
N PHE A 115 2.27 -17.15 -14.64
CA PHE A 115 1.97 -18.35 -15.43
C PHE A 115 0.79 -18.19 -16.39
N ALA A 116 0.29 -16.97 -16.60
CA ALA A 116 -0.92 -16.68 -17.38
C ALA A 116 -0.97 -17.35 -18.77
N TRP A 117 0.19 -17.62 -19.37
CA TRP A 117 0.31 -18.25 -20.68
C TRP A 117 0.86 -19.68 -20.64
N THR A 118 1.38 -20.12 -19.49
CA THR A 118 2.14 -21.36 -19.35
C THR A 118 1.32 -22.46 -18.69
N ILE A 119 0.55 -22.12 -17.64
CA ILE A 119 -0.24 -23.08 -16.87
C ILE A 119 -1.65 -22.53 -16.72
N ASP A 120 -2.67 -23.33 -17.08
CA ASP A 120 -4.06 -22.98 -16.77
C ASP A 120 -4.37 -23.37 -15.32
N PHE A 121 -4.37 -22.37 -14.42
CA PHE A 121 -4.59 -22.58 -12.99
C PHE A 121 -5.97 -23.20 -12.66
N ARG A 122 -6.93 -23.15 -13.58
CA ARG A 122 -8.24 -23.81 -13.42
C ARG A 122 -8.18 -25.33 -13.67
N ARG A 123 -7.08 -25.81 -14.24
CA ARG A 123 -6.85 -27.22 -14.57
C ARG A 123 -5.83 -27.89 -13.65
N LEU A 124 -5.37 -27.18 -12.61
CA LEU A 124 -4.52 -27.76 -11.59
C LEU A 124 -5.22 -28.96 -10.96
N GLN A 125 -4.45 -30.01 -10.72
CA GLN A 125 -4.93 -31.28 -10.22
C GLN A 125 -4.45 -31.53 -8.80
N LYS A 126 -5.21 -32.35 -8.09
CA LYS A 126 -4.76 -32.90 -6.82
C LYS A 126 -3.41 -33.62 -7.01
N GLY A 127 -2.41 -33.24 -6.21
CA GLY A 127 -1.06 -33.78 -6.28
C GLY A 127 -0.04 -32.88 -6.99
N ASP A 128 -0.49 -31.86 -7.73
CA ASP A 128 0.40 -30.83 -8.31
C ASP A 128 1.16 -30.12 -7.19
N ARG A 129 2.43 -29.79 -7.42
CA ARG A 129 3.30 -29.19 -6.40
C ARG A 129 3.71 -27.79 -6.80
N PHE A 130 3.89 -26.93 -5.81
CA PHE A 130 4.44 -25.61 -6.05
C PHE A 130 5.45 -25.22 -4.99
N LYS A 131 6.37 -24.34 -5.39
CA LYS A 131 7.26 -23.59 -4.51
C LYS A 131 7.36 -22.17 -5.03
N VAL A 132 7.19 -21.19 -4.17
CA VAL A 132 7.23 -19.78 -4.54
C VAL A 132 8.05 -18.97 -3.54
N ILE A 133 8.92 -18.14 -4.07
CA ILE A 133 9.68 -17.13 -3.31
C ILE A 133 9.07 -15.78 -3.67
N TYR A 134 8.58 -15.07 -2.65
CA TYR A 134 7.84 -13.83 -2.84
C TYR A 134 8.17 -12.84 -1.74
N THR A 135 7.81 -11.58 -1.93
CA THR A 135 7.95 -10.53 -0.92
C THR A 135 6.59 -10.05 -0.45
N ASP A 136 6.41 -10.02 0.86
CA ASP A 136 5.35 -9.28 1.51
C ASP A 136 5.78 -7.84 1.75
N LYS A 137 4.82 -6.90 1.72
CA LYS A 137 5.07 -5.49 2.02
C LYS A 137 4.43 -5.08 3.34
N TYR A 138 5.20 -4.39 4.16
CA TYR A 138 4.79 -3.84 5.44
C TYR A 138 5.06 -2.33 5.48
N ILE A 139 4.17 -1.56 6.10
CA ILE A 139 4.32 -0.14 6.40
C ILE A 139 4.56 0.03 7.90
N ASP A 140 5.45 0.94 8.29
CA ASP A 140 5.76 1.22 9.71
C ASP A 140 6.09 -0.09 10.48
N ASP A 141 6.80 -0.99 9.81
CA ASP A 141 7.21 -2.35 10.24
C ASP A 141 6.09 -3.34 10.60
N THR A 142 4.85 -2.88 10.79
CA THR A 142 3.79 -3.65 11.44
C THR A 142 2.54 -3.81 10.60
N ILE A 143 2.27 -2.88 9.68
CA ILE A 143 1.04 -2.88 8.89
C ILE A 143 1.27 -3.69 7.63
N TYR A 144 0.78 -4.93 7.59
CA TYR A 144 0.82 -5.76 6.39
C TYR A 144 -0.09 -5.19 5.29
N THR A 145 0.47 -5.00 4.10
CA THR A 145 -0.24 -4.45 2.92
C THR A 145 -0.49 -5.45 1.81
N GLY A 146 -0.09 -6.71 2.00
CA GLY A 146 -0.25 -7.76 1.00
C GLY A 146 1.06 -8.20 0.35
N VAL A 147 0.89 -9.15 -0.57
CA VAL A 147 1.95 -9.66 -1.46
C VAL A 147 2.37 -8.54 -2.42
N HIS A 148 3.65 -8.22 -2.41
CA HIS A 148 4.25 -7.20 -3.27
C HIS A 148 4.67 -7.77 -4.61
N ASN A 149 5.61 -8.73 -4.59
CA ASN A 149 6.18 -9.30 -5.80
C ASN A 149 6.45 -10.80 -5.63
N VAL A 150 6.31 -11.55 -6.73
CA VAL A 150 6.83 -12.93 -6.82
C VAL A 150 8.21 -12.84 -7.47
N LYS A 151 9.23 -13.38 -6.79
CA LYS A 151 10.62 -13.38 -7.27
C LYS A 151 10.99 -14.62 -8.06
N ALA A 152 10.38 -15.74 -7.68
CA ALA A 152 10.54 -17.01 -8.38
C ALA A 152 9.35 -17.89 -8.05
N ALA A 153 8.91 -18.68 -9.02
CA ALA A 153 7.89 -19.68 -8.81
C ALA A 153 8.24 -20.95 -9.59
N TYR A 154 8.05 -22.08 -8.91
CA TYR A 154 8.18 -23.42 -9.42
C TYR A 154 6.83 -24.12 -9.31
N PHE A 155 6.45 -24.82 -10.36
CA PHE A 155 5.30 -25.72 -10.39
C PHE A 155 5.67 -27.06 -11.00
N GLU A 156 5.13 -28.14 -10.44
CA GLU A 156 5.11 -29.45 -11.04
C GLU A 156 3.66 -29.79 -11.36
N HIS A 157 3.31 -29.74 -12.65
CA HIS A 157 1.97 -30.04 -13.15
C HIS A 157 2.04 -31.22 -14.09
N ASN A 158 1.26 -32.29 -13.84
CA ASN A 158 1.31 -33.54 -14.62
C ASN A 158 2.73 -34.17 -14.74
N ASN A 159 3.55 -34.07 -13.69
CA ASN A 159 4.97 -34.46 -13.67
C ASN A 159 5.88 -33.65 -14.61
N GLU A 160 5.42 -32.50 -15.11
CA GLU A 160 6.22 -31.56 -15.88
C GLU A 160 6.61 -30.34 -15.02
N PRO A 161 7.91 -30.01 -14.90
CA PRO A 161 8.37 -28.87 -14.11
C PRO A 161 8.33 -27.56 -14.90
N PHE A 162 7.79 -26.52 -14.28
CA PHE A 162 7.74 -25.15 -14.79
C PHE A 162 8.44 -24.21 -13.81
N LEU A 163 9.28 -23.31 -14.32
CA LEU A 163 10.06 -22.36 -13.51
C LEU A 163 9.99 -20.96 -14.12
N CYS A 164 9.69 -19.96 -13.29
CA CYS A 164 9.63 -18.55 -13.65
C CYS A 164 10.37 -17.68 -12.62
N PHE A 165 10.87 -16.53 -13.06
CA PHE A 165 11.64 -15.54 -12.27
C PHE A 165 11.13 -14.13 -12.54
#